data_AF-A0A3L7NQV0-F1
#
_entry.id   AF-A0A3L7NQV0-F1
#
_cell.length_a   1.000
_cell.length_b   1.000
_cell.length_c   1.000
_cell.angle_alpha   90.00
_cell.angle_beta   90.00
_cell.angle_gamma   90.00
#
_symmetry.space_group_name_H-M   'P 1'
#
loop_
_entity.id
_entity.type
_entity.pdbx_description
1 polymer ?
#
loop_
_entity_poly.entity_id
_entity_poly.type
_entity_poly.pdbx_seq_one_letter_code
_entity_poly.pdbx_strand_id
1 'polypeptide(L)'
;MAGSDASNGRPDRPSPADWRKSAGLLPAWFTERMAAGPCRFALLLATGQVLVVDAVRDLRQSTGGQVWLDVEIIVPFKKDGFPWGHFPLIKLSADERAICSINAAHVVAAVEVDTWDVPPLQPSED
;
A
#
# COMPACT_ATOMS: atom_id res chain seq x y z
N MET A 1 1.12 -38.10 -1.87
CA MET A 1 2.22 -37.24 -2.31
C MET A 1 1.68 -35.83 -2.36
N ALA A 2 2.11 -34.99 -1.42
CA ALA A 2 1.67 -33.60 -1.31
C ALA A 2 2.30 -32.78 -2.43
N GLY A 3 1.46 -32.15 -3.26
CA GLY A 3 1.89 -31.14 -4.23
C GLY A 3 2.17 -29.84 -3.47
N SER A 4 3.44 -29.43 -3.52
CA SER A 4 3.97 -28.19 -2.98
C SER A 4 3.34 -27.01 -3.74
N ASP A 5 2.42 -26.30 -3.10
CA ASP A 5 1.94 -24.99 -3.56
C ASP A 5 3.08 -23.99 -3.31
N ALA A 6 3.86 -23.73 -4.35
CA ALA A 6 4.90 -22.71 -4.32
C ALA A 6 4.22 -21.34 -4.31
N SER A 7 3.89 -20.84 -3.11
CA SER A 7 3.48 -19.45 -2.93
C SER A 7 4.65 -18.57 -3.34
N ASN A 8 4.57 -17.98 -4.53
CA ASN A 8 5.48 -16.96 -5.04
C ASN A 8 5.75 -15.90 -3.98
N GLY A 9 6.89 -15.98 -3.27
CA GLY A 9 7.69 -14.94 -2.61
C GLY A 9 7.01 -13.74 -1.93
N ARG A 10 5.69 -13.71 -1.75
CA ARG A 10 4.93 -12.59 -1.22
C ARG A 10 5.00 -12.73 0.29
N PRO A 11 5.69 -11.84 1.03
CA PRO A 11 5.71 -11.92 2.48
C PRO A 11 4.28 -11.89 3.01
N ASP A 12 4.03 -12.68 4.05
CA ASP A 12 2.70 -12.83 4.62
C ASP A 12 2.16 -11.47 5.06
N ARG A 13 0.88 -11.24 4.76
CA ARG A 13 0.16 -10.08 5.27
C ARG A 13 0.11 -10.16 6.80
N PRO A 14 0.16 -9.03 7.53
CA PRO A 14 0.02 -9.05 8.97
C PRO A 14 -1.28 -9.72 9.39
N SER A 15 -1.17 -10.57 10.41
CA SER A 15 -2.34 -11.22 10.98
C SER A 15 -3.23 -10.19 11.68
N PRO A 16 -4.53 -10.49 11.90
CA PRO A 16 -5.39 -9.63 12.72
C PRO A 16 -4.84 -9.35 14.13
N ALA A 17 -4.01 -10.25 14.67
CA ALA A 17 -3.37 -10.06 15.97
C ALA A 17 -2.24 -9.01 15.93
N ASP A 18 -1.54 -8.89 14.80
CA ASP A 18 -0.49 -7.88 14.60
C ASP A 18 -1.10 -6.47 14.49
N TRP A 19 -2.29 -6.36 13.87
CA TRP A 19 -3.05 -5.11 13.84
C TRP A 19 -3.58 -4.67 15.21
N ARG A 20 -3.85 -5.61 16.13
CA ARG A 20 -4.25 -5.27 17.49
C ARG A 20 -3.09 -4.68 18.32
N LYS A 21 -1.85 -5.13 18.10
CA LYS A 21 -0.65 -4.53 18.73
C LYS A 21 -0.39 -3.10 18.23
N SER A 22 -0.89 -2.81 17.04
CA SER A 22 -0.83 -1.52 16.36
C SER A 22 -1.97 -0.57 16.75
N ALA A 23 -2.89 -1.01 17.60
CA ALA A 23 -4.04 -0.21 18.03
C ALA A 23 -3.57 1.08 18.72
N GLY A 24 -4.02 2.22 18.22
CA GLY A 24 -3.69 3.54 18.76
C GLY A 24 -2.49 4.23 18.11
N LEU A 25 -1.74 3.57 17.21
CA LEU A 25 -0.68 4.22 16.43
C LEU A 25 -1.21 5.03 15.24
N LEU A 26 -2.40 4.68 14.77
CA LEU A 26 -3.09 5.31 13.64
C LEU A 26 -4.56 5.58 14.02
N PRO A 27 -5.26 6.44 13.26
CA PRO A 27 -6.70 6.61 13.43
C PRO A 27 -7.44 5.28 13.37
N ALA A 28 -8.38 5.06 14.31
CA ALA A 28 -9.06 3.78 14.48
C ALA A 28 -9.71 3.27 13.18
N TRP A 29 -10.39 4.16 12.44
CA TRP A 29 -11.02 3.82 11.16
C TRP A 29 -10.02 3.24 10.14
N PHE A 30 -8.79 3.74 10.14
CA PHE A 30 -7.77 3.35 9.16
C PHE A 30 -7.19 1.98 9.52
N THR A 31 -6.88 1.75 10.81
CA THR A 31 -6.44 0.43 11.30
C THR A 31 -7.52 -0.63 11.12
N GLU A 32 -8.77 -0.32 11.44
CA GLU A 32 -9.90 -1.22 11.23
C GLU A 32 -10.07 -1.56 9.75
N ARG A 33 -10.00 -0.57 8.86
CA ARG A 33 -10.11 -0.81 7.42
C ARG A 33 -8.98 -1.68 6.88
N MET A 34 -7.74 -1.46 7.33
CA MET A 34 -6.59 -2.30 6.99
C MET A 34 -6.72 -3.74 7.50
N ALA A 35 -7.36 -3.95 8.64
CA ALA A 35 -7.60 -5.28 9.21
C ALA A 35 -8.74 -6.04 8.51
N ALA A 36 -9.71 -5.33 7.92
CA ALA A 36 -10.95 -5.91 7.38
C ALA A 36 -10.80 -6.69 6.06
N GLY A 37 -9.67 -6.59 5.35
CA GLY A 37 -9.47 -7.28 4.07
C GLY A 37 -8.74 -6.42 3.05
N PRO A 38 -8.62 -6.86 1.79
CA PRO A 38 -7.95 -6.10 0.74
C PRO A 38 -8.42 -4.63 0.72
N CYS A 39 -7.47 -3.70 0.69
CA CYS A 39 -7.70 -2.27 0.71
C CYS A 39 -6.58 -1.59 -0.04
N ARG A 40 -6.94 -0.72 -0.98
CA ARG A 40 -5.99 0.13 -1.69
C ARG A 40 -6.19 1.56 -1.20
N PHE A 41 -5.10 2.25 -0.94
CA PHE A 41 -5.15 3.63 -0.44
C PHE A 41 -4.34 4.57 -1.32
N ALA A 42 -4.90 5.74 -1.56
CA ALA A 42 -4.18 6.92 -2.00
C ALA A 42 -3.70 7.70 -0.79
N LEU A 43 -2.40 7.91 -0.68
CA LEU A 43 -1.79 8.70 0.39
C LEU A 43 -1.27 10.03 -0.17
N LEU A 44 -1.79 11.16 0.33
CA LEU A 44 -1.25 12.48 0.02
C LEU A 44 -0.09 12.71 0.96
N LEU A 45 1.09 12.92 0.42
CA LEU A 45 2.27 13.19 1.21
C LEU A 45 2.42 14.70 1.44
N ALA A 46 3.13 15.05 2.51
CA ALA A 46 3.49 16.43 2.82
C ALA A 46 4.30 17.12 1.70
N THR A 47 4.90 16.35 0.79
CA THR A 47 5.56 16.85 -0.42
C THR A 47 4.58 17.29 -1.52
N GLY A 48 3.28 17.09 -1.33
CA GLY A 48 2.25 17.30 -2.37
C GLY A 48 2.21 16.17 -3.41
N GLN A 49 3.00 15.11 -3.24
CA GLN A 49 2.96 13.93 -4.10
C GLN A 49 1.98 12.89 -3.58
N VAL A 50 1.52 12.02 -4.47
CA VAL A 50 0.61 10.94 -4.12
C VAL A 50 1.29 9.60 -4.28
N LEU A 51 1.12 8.75 -3.27
CA LEU A 51 1.52 7.35 -3.33
C LEU A 51 0.28 6.47 -3.28
N VAL A 52 0.20 5.48 -4.18
CA VAL A 52 -0.90 4.51 -4.17
C VAL A 52 -0.37 3.21 -3.59
N VAL A 53 -0.99 2.77 -2.51
CA VAL A 53 -0.64 1.59 -1.73
C VAL A 53 -1.62 0.48 -2.06
N ASP A 54 -1.13 -0.63 -2.61
CA ASP A 54 -1.91 -1.84 -2.87
C ASP A 54 -2.16 -2.65 -1.59
N ALA A 55 -1.16 -2.72 -0.71
CA ALA A 55 -1.25 -3.43 0.55
C ALA A 55 -0.34 -2.81 1.60
N VAL A 56 -0.80 -2.79 2.85
CA VAL A 56 0.05 -2.51 4.02
C VAL A 56 0.58 -3.83 4.57
N ARG A 57 1.91 -3.93 4.61
CA ARG A 57 2.69 -5.12 4.96
C ARG A 57 3.10 -5.16 6.41
N ASP A 58 3.33 -4.02 7.03
CA ASP A 58 3.65 -3.95 8.45
C ASP A 58 3.39 -2.54 8.97
N LEU A 59 3.19 -2.42 10.27
CA LEU A 59 3.19 -1.17 11.00
C LEU A 59 4.17 -1.26 12.16
N ARG A 60 5.18 -0.40 12.13
CA ARG A 60 6.25 -0.41 13.13
C ARG A 60 6.36 0.94 13.81
N GLN A 61 6.66 0.94 15.10
CA GLN A 61 7.04 2.15 15.81
C GLN A 61 8.55 2.11 16.07
N SER A 62 9.27 3.17 15.67
CA SER A 62 10.69 3.30 16.01
C SER A 62 10.87 3.56 17.50
N THR A 63 12.09 3.37 18.02
CA THR A 63 12.43 3.70 19.41
C THR A 63 12.21 5.18 19.75
N GLY A 64 12.22 6.06 18.74
CA GLY A 64 11.88 7.49 18.86
C GLY A 64 10.39 7.80 18.76
N GLY A 65 9.51 6.79 18.73
CA GLY A 65 8.05 6.95 18.68
C GLY A 65 7.46 7.19 17.30
N GLN A 66 8.28 7.23 16.24
CA GLN A 66 7.81 7.47 14.87
C GLN A 66 7.10 6.22 14.35
N VAL A 67 5.96 6.41 13.69
CA VAL A 67 5.16 5.33 13.12
C VAL A 67 5.50 5.16 11.65
N TRP A 68 5.87 3.95 11.26
CA TRP A 68 6.29 3.58 9.91
C TRP A 68 5.36 2.53 9.33
N LEU A 69 4.90 2.79 8.11
CA LEU A 69 4.11 1.90 7.29
C LEU A 69 5.03 1.23 6.28
N ASP A 70 5.13 -0.10 6.31
CA ASP A 70 5.72 -0.85 5.22
C ASP A 70 4.60 -1.20 4.25
N VAL A 71 4.77 -0.84 2.98
CA VAL A 71 3.71 -0.91 1.99
C VAL A 71 4.20 -1.51 0.69
N GLU A 72 3.28 -2.11 -0.04
CA GLU A 72 3.40 -2.40 -1.45
C GLU A 72 2.71 -1.29 -2.25
N ILE A 73 3.41 -0.70 -3.21
CA ILE A 73 2.92 0.42 -4.01
C ILE A 73 2.58 -0.05 -5.41
N ILE A 74 1.60 0.59 -6.03
CA ILE A 74 1.16 0.31 -7.39
C ILE A 74 1.05 1.61 -8.18
N VAL A 75 1.32 1.56 -9.49
CA VAL A 75 1.08 2.70 -10.38
C VAL A 75 -0.29 2.52 -11.05
N PRO A 76 -1.23 3.49 -10.92
CA PRO A 76 -2.50 3.45 -11.64
C PRO A 76 -2.31 3.31 -13.15
N PHE A 77 -3.19 2.50 -13.76
CA PHE A 77 -3.29 2.45 -15.22
C PHE A 77 -4.20 3.55 -15.80
N LYS A 78 -5.14 4.12 -15.03
CA LYS A 78 -6.05 5.19 -15.50
C LYS A 78 -5.94 6.47 -14.66
N LYS A 79 -5.88 7.60 -15.36
CA LYS A 79 -5.89 8.96 -14.79
C LYS A 79 -7.30 9.41 -14.38
N ASP A 80 -8.34 8.85 -14.99
CA ASP A 80 -9.70 9.46 -14.98
C ASP A 80 -10.61 9.05 -13.81
N GLY A 81 -10.17 8.14 -12.94
CA GLY A 81 -10.94 7.73 -11.74
C GLY A 81 -10.38 8.26 -10.43
N PHE A 82 -9.25 8.98 -10.47
CA PHE A 82 -8.56 9.39 -9.24
C PHE A 82 -9.02 10.77 -8.81
N PRO A 83 -9.48 10.95 -7.55
CA PRO A 83 -9.91 12.27 -7.08
C PRO A 83 -8.78 13.32 -7.16
N TRP A 84 -7.53 12.87 -7.32
CA TRP A 84 -6.32 13.69 -7.21
C TRP A 84 -5.49 13.69 -8.50
N GLY A 85 -6.11 13.55 -9.67
CA GLY A 85 -5.43 13.54 -10.99
C GLY A 85 -4.60 14.79 -11.33
N HIS A 86 -4.58 15.80 -10.45
CA HIS A 86 -3.76 17.01 -10.52
C HIS A 86 -2.45 16.92 -9.71
N PHE A 87 -2.30 15.94 -8.82
CA PHE A 87 -1.11 15.80 -7.98
C PHE A 87 -0.08 14.88 -8.63
N PRO A 88 1.24 15.14 -8.48
CA PRO A 88 2.27 14.24 -9.00
C PRO A 88 2.21 12.88 -8.31
N LEU A 89 2.15 11.79 -9.10
CA LEU A 89 2.23 10.44 -8.55
C LEU A 89 3.67 9.97 -8.40
N ILE A 90 3.97 9.34 -7.26
CA ILE A 90 5.19 8.56 -7.08
C ILE A 90 5.04 7.27 -7.91
N LYS A 91 6.05 7.02 -8.75
CA LYS A 91 6.08 5.87 -9.66
C LYS A 91 7.06 4.81 -9.18
N LEU A 92 6.79 3.57 -9.57
CA LEU A 92 7.74 2.48 -9.52
C LEU A 92 8.85 2.71 -10.53
N SER A 93 10.09 2.40 -10.16
CA SER A 93 11.20 2.32 -11.11
C SER A 93 11.23 0.98 -11.86
N ALA A 94 10.70 -0.08 -11.23
CA ALA A 94 10.53 -1.43 -11.76
C ALA A 94 9.55 -2.22 -10.87
N ASP A 95 8.90 -3.26 -11.40
CA ASP A 95 7.84 -4.01 -10.70
C ASP A 95 8.36 -4.75 -9.46
N GLU A 96 9.60 -5.26 -9.52
CA GLU A 96 10.27 -5.91 -8.40
C GLU A 96 10.66 -4.96 -7.26
N ARG A 97 10.46 -3.64 -7.45
CA ARG A 97 10.77 -2.58 -6.48
C ARG A 97 9.50 -1.92 -5.95
N ALA A 98 8.47 -2.72 -5.70
CA ALA A 98 7.18 -2.25 -5.21
C ALA A 98 7.07 -2.08 -3.69
N ILE A 99 8.10 -2.43 -2.92
CA ILE A 99 8.04 -2.35 -1.45
C ILE A 99 8.79 -1.11 -0.97
N CYS A 100 8.13 -0.30 -0.14
CA CYS A 100 8.78 0.83 0.53
C CYS A 100 8.23 1.07 1.95
N SER A 101 8.99 1.83 2.74
CA SER A 101 8.57 2.28 4.07
C SER A 101 8.25 3.77 4.06
N ILE A 102 7.16 4.19 4.72
CA ILE A 102 6.73 5.59 4.80
C ILE A 102 6.49 5.94 6.26
N ASN A 103 7.03 7.07 6.70
CA ASN A 103 6.67 7.61 8.00
C ASN A 103 5.25 8.20 7.94
N ALA A 104 4.35 7.69 8.77
CA ALA A 104 2.95 8.08 8.81
C ALA A 104 2.75 9.58 9.11
N ALA A 105 3.71 10.22 9.80
CA ALA A 105 3.67 11.66 10.06
C ALA A 105 3.77 12.53 8.79
N HIS A 106 4.20 11.95 7.66
CA HIS A 106 4.24 12.64 6.37
C HIS A 106 3.00 12.40 5.51
N VAL A 107 2.02 11.64 5.99
CA VAL A 107 0.73 11.45 5.32
C VAL A 107 -0.25 12.53 5.76
N VAL A 108 -0.64 13.39 4.83
CA VAL A 108 -1.59 14.49 5.05
C VAL A 108 -3.03 14.00 4.93
N ALA A 109 -3.29 13.10 3.99
CA ALA A 109 -4.60 12.52 3.78
C ALA A 109 -4.48 11.07 3.28
N ALA A 110 -5.43 10.23 3.68
CA ALA A 110 -5.57 8.87 3.19
C ALA A 110 -7.00 8.69 2.66
N VAL A 111 -7.12 8.20 1.43
CA VAL A 111 -8.40 7.93 0.78
C VAL A 111 -8.38 6.49 0.29
N GLU A 112 -9.40 5.72 0.63
CA GLU A 112 -9.59 4.40 0.06
C GLU A 112 -9.99 4.54 -1.41
N VAL A 113 -9.36 3.75 -2.27
CA VAL A 113 -9.62 3.75 -3.71
C VAL A 113 -9.96 2.36 -4.21
N ASP A 114 -10.85 2.29 -5.19
CA ASP A 114 -11.23 1.03 -5.82
C ASP A 114 -10.02 0.31 -6.45
N THR A 115 -10.11 -1.01 -6.53
CA THR A 115 -9.17 -1.82 -7.30
C THR A 115 -9.28 -1.46 -8.78
N TRP A 116 -8.38 -0.62 -9.25
CA TRP A 116 -8.23 -0.34 -10.68
C TRP A 116 -7.87 -1.60 -11.44
N ASP A 117 -8.45 -1.74 -12.63
CA ASP A 117 -8.05 -2.74 -13.61
C ASP A 117 -6.56 -2.60 -13.90
N VAL A 118 -5.80 -3.65 -13.59
CA VAL A 118 -4.44 -3.83 -14.09
C VAL A 118 -4.61 -4.25 -15.56
N PRO A 119 -4.01 -3.56 -16.54
CA PRO A 119 -4.09 -4.02 -17.92
C PRO A 119 -3.48 -5.43 -17.98
N PRO A 120 -4.02 -6.34 -18.80
CA PRO A 120 -3.34 -7.59 -19.07
C PRO A 120 -1.91 -7.28 -19.56
N LEU A 121 -0.92 -8.00 -19.03
CA LEU A 121 0.43 -8.00 -19.58
C LEU A 121 0.31 -8.33 -21.07
N GLN A 122 0.39 -7.33 -21.94
CA GLN A 122 0.47 -7.60 -23.36
C GLN A 122 1.80 -8.32 -23.58
N PRO A 123 1.82 -9.52 -24.16
CA PRO A 123 3.08 -10.12 -24.57
C PRO A 123 3.76 -9.15 -25.55
N SER A 124 5.07 -8.97 -25.41
CA SER A 124 5.88 -8.27 -26.39
C SER A 124 5.66 -8.93 -27.74
N GLU A 125 5.07 -8.20 -28.69
CA GLU A 125 5.03 -8.60 -30.09
C GLU A 125 6.47 -8.51 -30.63
N ASP A 126 7.12 -9.67 -30.77
CA ASP A 126 8.26 -9.89 -31.67
C ASP A 126 7.75 -10.63 -32.93
#